data_AF-A0A1M6KLI1-F1
#
_entry.id   AF-A0A1M6KLI1-F1
#
_cell.length_a   1.000
_cell.length_b   1.000
_cell.length_c   1.000
_cell.angle_alpha   90.00
_cell.angle_beta   90.00
_cell.angle_gamma   90.00
#
_symmetry.space_group_name_H-M   'P 1'
#
loop_
_entity.id
_entity.type
_entity.pdbx_description
1 polymer ?
#
loop_
_entity_poly.entity_id
_entity_poly.type
_entity_poly.pdbx_seq_one_letter_code
_entity_poly.pdbx_strand_id
1 'polypeptide(L)'
;MKELREQIDSIYNYFKNNDEQDTELNKMFLKVIEGITDKLEEIQVNLENLDENISYLNEDLSDIQEDIFEEVTLEELEAYEDEYIEVTCNNCNKAAFIEKSALENNKLIPCPFCNNNLK
;
A
#
# COMPACT_ATOMS: atom_id res chain seq x y z
N MET A 1 4.39 -14.44 -25.55
CA MET A 1 4.03 -13.75 -26.81
C MET A 1 4.72 -14.30 -28.06
N LYS A 2 6.04 -14.57 -28.04
CA LYS A 2 6.76 -15.13 -29.19
C LYS A 2 6.11 -16.40 -29.78
N GLU A 3 5.78 -17.36 -28.95
CA GLU A 3 5.12 -18.62 -29.37
C GLU A 3 3.73 -18.37 -29.98
N LEU A 4 2.96 -17.41 -29.45
CA LEU A 4 1.65 -17.04 -29.99
C LEU A 4 1.78 -16.40 -31.38
N ARG A 5 2.77 -15.51 -31.56
CA ARG A 5 3.10 -14.93 -32.88
C ARG A 5 3.50 -16.01 -33.89
N GLU A 6 4.35 -16.96 -33.49
CA GLU A 6 4.76 -18.08 -34.35
C GLU A 6 3.58 -18.96 -34.78
N GLN A 7 2.61 -19.19 -33.88
CA GLN A 7 1.37 -19.90 -34.19
C GLN A 7 0.49 -19.11 -35.17
N ILE A 8 0.35 -17.79 -34.98
CA ILE A 8 -0.41 -16.91 -35.88
C ILE A 8 0.23 -16.88 -37.27
N ASP A 9 1.55 -16.77 -37.35
CA ASP A 9 2.29 -16.81 -38.62
C ASP A 9 2.10 -18.15 -39.34
N SER A 10 2.06 -19.25 -38.58
CA SER A 10 1.79 -20.59 -39.13
C SER A 10 0.38 -20.67 -39.72
N ILE A 11 -0.62 -20.11 -39.03
CA ILE A 11 -2.00 -20.03 -39.50
C ILE A 11 -2.13 -19.12 -40.73
N TYR A 12 -1.45 -17.98 -40.73
CA TYR A 12 -1.39 -17.04 -41.86
C TYR A 12 -0.87 -17.74 -43.12
N ASN A 13 0.26 -18.45 -43.00
CA ASN A 13 0.86 -19.19 -44.10
C ASN A 13 -0.04 -20.33 -44.61
N TYR A 14 -0.73 -21.02 -43.70
CA TYR A 14 -1.69 -22.06 -44.07
C TYR A 14 -2.85 -21.51 -44.88
N PHE A 15 -3.47 -20.41 -44.44
CA PHE A 15 -4.60 -19.80 -45.15
C PHE A 15 -4.19 -19.15 -46.48
N LYS A 16 -2.98 -18.59 -46.57
CA LYS A 16 -2.46 -18.01 -47.81
C LYS A 16 -2.24 -19.05 -48.92
N ASN A 17 -1.89 -20.28 -48.55
CA ASN A 17 -1.53 -21.34 -49.49
C ASN A 17 -2.71 -22.26 -49.89
N ASN A 18 -3.89 -22.09 -49.28
CA ASN A 18 -5.09 -22.88 -49.60
C ASN A 18 -6.11 -22.03 -50.36
N ASP A 19 -6.14 -22.17 -51.69
CA ASP A 19 -7.01 -21.42 -52.63
C ASP A 19 -8.51 -21.85 -52.59
N GLU A 20 -8.85 -22.93 -51.88
CA GLU A 20 -10.22 -23.51 -51.90
C GLU A 20 -11.20 -22.85 -50.91
N GLN A 21 -10.72 -21.99 -50.00
CA GLN A 21 -11.57 -21.31 -49.00
C GLN A 21 -11.76 -19.82 -49.31
N ASP A 22 -12.89 -19.28 -48.84
CA ASP A 22 -13.29 -17.88 -49.00
C ASP A 22 -12.20 -16.93 -48.46
N THR A 23 -11.38 -16.44 -49.39
CA THR A 23 -10.14 -15.71 -49.12
C THR A 23 -10.39 -14.38 -48.41
N GLU A 24 -11.59 -13.81 -48.52
CA GLU A 24 -11.98 -12.60 -47.78
C GLU A 24 -12.28 -12.90 -46.31
N LEU A 25 -13.01 -13.98 -46.01
CA LEU A 25 -13.30 -14.39 -44.63
C LEU A 25 -12.01 -14.67 -43.85
N ASN A 26 -11.06 -15.38 -44.49
CA ASN A 26 -9.76 -15.69 -43.89
C ASN A 26 -8.93 -14.43 -43.61
N LYS A 27 -8.91 -13.46 -44.53
CA LYS A 27 -8.24 -12.16 -44.30
C LYS A 27 -8.86 -11.38 -43.15
N MET A 28 -10.19 -11.35 -43.06
CA MET A 28 -10.89 -10.68 -41.96
C MET A 28 -10.54 -11.33 -40.62
N PHE A 29 -10.52 -12.66 -40.56
CA PHE A 29 -10.18 -13.40 -39.34
C PHE A 29 -8.72 -13.15 -38.91
N LEU A 30 -7.78 -13.19 -39.85
CA LEU A 30 -6.36 -12.89 -39.58
C LEU A 30 -6.16 -11.48 -39.03
N LYS A 31 -6.80 -10.47 -39.63
CA LYS A 31 -6.74 -9.09 -39.12
C LYS A 31 -7.26 -8.97 -37.69
N VAL A 32 -8.32 -9.70 -37.34
CA VAL A 32 -8.86 -9.68 -35.97
C VAL A 32 -7.86 -10.31 -35.00
N ILE A 33 -7.26 -11.45 -35.36
CA ILE A 33 -6.26 -12.11 -34.50
C ILE A 33 -5.01 -11.25 -34.32
N GLU A 34 -4.50 -10.65 -35.39
CA GLU A 34 -3.37 -9.70 -35.33
C GLU A 34 -3.71 -8.55 -34.38
N GLY A 35 -4.87 -7.91 -34.56
CA GLY A 35 -5.30 -6.82 -33.69
C GLY A 35 -5.51 -7.22 -32.22
N ILE A 36 -5.95 -8.45 -31.94
CA ILE A 36 -6.01 -8.98 -30.57
C ILE A 36 -4.61 -9.17 -30.01
N THR A 37 -3.68 -9.70 -30.82
CA THR A 37 -2.31 -10.00 -30.39
C THR A 37 -1.55 -8.74 -30.06
N ASP A 38 -1.63 -7.72 -30.92
CA ASP A 38 -0.98 -6.42 -30.68
C ASP A 38 -1.52 -5.76 -29.41
N LYS A 39 -2.83 -5.81 -29.17
CA LYS A 39 -3.43 -5.31 -27.93
C LYS A 39 -2.99 -6.09 -26.69
N LEU A 40 -2.80 -7.40 -26.81
CA LEU A 40 -2.30 -8.22 -25.70
C LEU A 40 -0.85 -7.85 -25.35
N GLU A 41 -0.02 -7.54 -26.34
CA GLU A 41 1.35 -7.06 -26.10
C GLU A 41 1.36 -5.70 -25.40
N GLU A 42 0.51 -4.78 -25.84
CA GLU A 42 0.32 -3.48 -25.19
C GLU A 42 -0.12 -3.65 -23.72
N ILE A 43 -1.09 -4.54 -23.46
CA ILE A 43 -1.54 -4.86 -22.10
C ILE A 43 -0.40 -5.45 -21.27
N GLN A 44 0.41 -6.34 -21.84
CA GLN A 44 1.53 -6.94 -21.13
C GLN A 44 2.55 -5.87 -20.69
N VAL A 45 2.92 -4.95 -21.58
CA VAL A 45 3.83 -3.84 -21.24
C VAL A 45 3.24 -2.95 -20.15
N ASN A 46 1.93 -2.67 -20.21
CA ASN A 46 1.26 -1.89 -19.17
C ASN A 46 1.24 -2.61 -17.82
N LEU A 47 1.09 -3.94 -17.80
CA LEU A 47 1.14 -4.73 -16.56
C LEU A 47 2.54 -4.75 -15.95
N GLU A 48 3.58 -4.89 -16.78
CA GLU A 48 4.98 -4.81 -16.34
C GLU A 48 5.27 -3.45 -15.69
N ASN A 49 4.86 -2.35 -16.33
CA ASN A 49 4.99 -1.01 -15.75
C ASN A 49 4.19 -0.83 -14.44
N LEU A 50 3.00 -1.43 -14.33
CA LEU A 50 2.21 -1.37 -13.10
C LEU A 50 2.87 -2.15 -11.95
N ASP A 51 3.48 -3.30 -12.25
CA ASP A 51 4.18 -4.13 -11.28
C ASP A 51 5.41 -3.39 -10.71
N GLU A 52 6.17 -2.71 -11.57
CA GLU A 52 7.27 -1.83 -11.15
C GLU A 52 6.77 -0.69 -10.26
N ASN A 53 5.69 0.00 -10.65
CA ASN A 53 5.12 1.07 -9.83
C ASN A 53 4.64 0.58 -8.46
N ILE A 54 4.01 -0.59 -8.39
CA ILE A 54 3.59 -1.20 -7.12
C ILE A 54 4.81 -1.55 -6.27
N SER A 55 5.89 -2.03 -6.88
CA SER A 55 7.14 -2.33 -6.18
C SER A 55 7.73 -1.07 -5.53
N TYR A 56 7.80 0.05 -6.27
CA TYR A 56 8.26 1.33 -5.71
C TYR A 56 7.35 1.84 -4.59
N LEU A 57 6.02 1.75 -4.75
CA LEU A 57 5.09 2.14 -3.69
C LEU A 57 5.25 1.30 -2.43
N ASN A 58 5.54 -0.01 -2.57
CA ASN A 58 5.80 -0.87 -1.41
C ASN A 58 7.10 -0.48 -0.71
N GLU A 59 8.15 -0.16 -1.46
CA GLU A 59 9.43 0.32 -0.91
C GLU A 59 9.22 1.64 -0.14
N ASP A 60 8.57 2.64 -0.76
CA ASP A 60 8.25 3.92 -0.10
C ASP A 60 7.41 3.72 1.18
N LEU A 61 6.46 2.78 1.17
CA LEU A 61 5.64 2.48 2.34
C LEU A 61 6.43 1.75 3.43
N SER A 62 7.38 0.90 3.07
CA SER A 62 8.28 0.25 4.01
C SER A 62 9.17 1.28 4.71
N ASP A 63 9.77 2.21 3.96
CA ASP A 63 10.58 3.30 4.51
C ASP A 63 9.77 4.15 5.50
N ILE A 64 8.53 4.53 5.15
CA ILE A 64 7.64 5.28 6.04
C ILE A 64 7.29 4.47 7.30
N GLN A 65 7.11 3.15 7.18
CA GLN A 65 6.86 2.31 8.35
C GLN A 65 8.06 2.27 9.28
N GLU A 66 9.27 2.13 8.73
CA GLU A 66 10.50 2.20 9.51
C GLU A 66 10.59 3.55 10.23
N ASP A 67 10.45 4.68 9.53
CA ASP A 67 10.49 6.01 10.14
C ASP A 67 9.45 6.22 11.26
N ILE A 68 8.24 5.67 11.13
CA ILE A 68 7.16 5.84 12.13
C ILE A 68 7.33 4.90 13.33
N PHE A 69 7.84 3.69 13.11
CA PHE A 69 7.87 2.63 14.11
C PHE A 69 9.27 2.34 14.69
N GLU A 70 10.35 2.86 14.11
CA GLU A 70 11.71 2.74 14.66
C GLU A 70 11.93 3.63 15.90
N GLU A 71 11.14 4.69 16.13
CA GLU A 71 11.41 5.62 17.24
C GLU A 71 10.89 5.16 18.61
N VAL A 72 10.03 4.13 18.70
CA VAL A 72 9.58 3.61 20.00
C VAL A 72 9.21 2.13 19.89
N THR A 73 10.00 1.26 20.49
CA THR A 73 9.64 -0.15 20.62
C THR A 73 8.39 -0.32 21.48
N LEU A 74 7.60 -1.38 21.24
CA LEU A 74 6.47 -1.74 22.13
C LEU A 74 6.93 -1.87 23.59
N GLU A 75 8.15 -2.36 23.83
CA GLU A 75 8.75 -2.49 25.15
C GLU A 75 9.09 -1.11 25.77
N GLU A 76 9.53 -0.13 24.97
CA GLU A 76 9.70 1.25 25.43
C GLU A 76 8.34 1.93 25.70
N LEU A 77 7.32 1.68 24.87
CA LEU A 77 5.95 2.17 25.09
C LEU A 77 5.34 1.61 26.38
N GLU A 78 5.53 0.32 26.66
CA GLU A 78 5.13 -0.31 27.92
C GLU A 78 5.90 0.28 29.12
N ALA A 79 7.19 0.60 28.95
CA ALA A 79 7.96 1.28 29.99
C ALA A 79 7.42 2.69 30.30
N TYR A 80 6.90 3.41 29.29
CA TYR A 80 6.23 4.70 29.51
C TYR A 80 4.87 4.59 30.22
N GLU A 81 4.12 3.48 30.08
CA GLU A 81 2.87 3.31 30.84
C GLU A 81 3.11 3.32 32.36
N ASP A 82 4.26 2.79 32.80
CA ASP A 82 4.68 2.84 34.19
C ASP A 82 5.17 4.23 34.64
N GLU A 83 5.38 5.20 33.75
CA GLU A 83 5.79 6.55 34.11
C GLU A 83 4.61 7.48 34.42
N TYR A 84 3.41 7.17 33.96
CA TYR A 84 2.21 7.98 34.16
C TYR A 84 1.22 7.32 35.12
N ILE A 85 0.50 8.13 35.92
CA ILE A 85 -0.61 7.66 36.74
C ILE A 85 -1.87 8.49 36.50
N GLU A 86 -3.01 7.82 36.62
CA GLU A 86 -4.31 8.48 36.63
C GLU A 86 -4.60 9.09 38.00
N VAL A 87 -4.82 10.41 38.02
CA VAL A 87 -5.21 11.15 39.23
C VAL A 87 -6.52 11.88 38.99
N THR A 88 -7.47 11.66 39.87
CA THR A 88 -8.75 12.39 39.88
C THR A 88 -8.56 13.75 40.56
N CYS A 89 -8.90 14.83 39.86
CA CYS A 89 -8.81 16.18 40.43
C CYS A 89 -9.90 16.40 41.50
N ASN A 90 -9.50 16.84 42.69
CA ASN A 90 -10.40 17.15 43.82
C ASN A 90 -11.40 18.29 43.53
N ASN A 91 -11.13 19.12 42.53
CA ASN A 91 -11.92 20.33 42.25
C ASN A 91 -12.97 20.14 41.15
N CYS A 92 -12.72 19.28 40.17
CA CYS A 92 -13.63 19.07 39.03
C CYS A 92 -14.00 17.61 38.79
N ASN A 93 -13.48 16.67 39.59
CA ASN A 93 -13.72 15.23 39.53
C ASN A 93 -13.42 14.58 38.17
N LYS A 94 -12.58 15.23 37.35
CA LYS A 94 -12.08 14.66 36.09
C LYS A 94 -10.73 13.99 36.34
N ALA A 95 -10.53 12.85 35.68
CA ALA A 95 -9.27 12.13 35.67
C ALA A 95 -8.25 12.83 34.74
N ALA A 96 -7.00 12.90 35.17
CA ALA A 96 -5.87 13.38 34.39
C ALA A 96 -4.70 12.41 34.53
N PHE A 97 -3.97 12.17 33.45
CA PHE A 97 -2.74 11.36 33.44
C PHE A 97 -1.54 12.27 33.69
N ILE A 98 -0.71 11.90 34.66
CA ILE A 98 0.41 12.72 35.14
C ILE A 98 1.63 11.84 35.37
N GLU A 99 2.81 12.32 35.00
CA GLU A 99 4.09 11.66 35.29
C GLU A 99 4.29 11.47 36.81
N LYS A 100 4.67 10.26 37.24
CA LYS A 100 4.99 9.92 38.64
C LYS A 100 6.05 10.85 39.21
N SER A 101 7.08 11.16 38.42
CA SER A 101 8.17 12.07 38.79
C SER A 101 7.69 13.50 39.09
N ALA A 102 6.68 14.00 38.37
CA ALA A 102 6.10 15.32 38.59
C ALA A 102 5.34 15.40 39.93
N LEU A 103 4.70 14.30 40.32
CA LEU A 103 3.98 14.16 41.59
C LEU A 103 4.92 13.99 42.79
N GLU A 104 6.01 13.24 42.64
CA GLU A 104 7.01 13.02 43.69
C GLU A 104 7.84 14.28 43.99
N ASN A 105 8.12 15.09 42.96
CA ASN A 105 8.88 16.35 43.08
C ASN A 105 8.06 17.52 43.68
N ASN A 106 6.91 17.25 44.30
CA ASN A 106 6.14 18.16 45.13
C ASN A 106 5.75 19.50 44.44
N LYS A 107 5.46 19.45 43.14
CA LYS A 107 5.02 20.60 42.37
C LYS A 107 3.50 20.81 42.50
N LEU A 108 3.07 22.06 42.55
CA LEU A 108 1.68 22.46 42.30
C LEU A 108 1.36 22.11 40.84
N ILE A 109 0.61 21.03 40.60
CA ILE A 109 0.24 20.59 39.26
C ILE A 109 -1.14 21.17 38.96
N PRO A 110 -1.26 22.15 38.04
CA PRO A 110 -2.55 22.68 37.65
C PRO A 110 -3.34 21.62 36.86
N CYS A 111 -4.62 21.47 37.19
CA CYS A 111 -5.52 20.59 36.47
C CYS A 111 -5.80 21.14 35.06
N PRO A 112 -5.62 20.36 33.97
CA PRO A 112 -5.85 20.85 32.60
C PRO A 112 -7.31 21.20 32.31
N PHE A 113 -8.25 20.75 33.17
CA PHE A 113 -9.68 20.98 32.99
C PHE A 113 -10.25 22.15 33.79
N CYS A 114 -9.65 22.50 34.94
CA CYS A 114 -10.17 23.57 35.81
C CYS A 114 -9.11 24.57 36.28
N ASN A 115 -7.84 24.35 35.90
CA ASN A 115 -6.69 25.17 36.22
C ASN A 115 -6.37 25.35 37.72
N ASN A 116 -7.16 24.74 38.61
CA ASN A 116 -6.87 24.65 40.03
C ASN A 116 -5.85 23.53 40.31
N ASN A 117 -5.23 23.55 41.50
CA ASN A 117 -4.31 22.49 41.88
C ASN A 117 -5.00 21.12 41.86
N LEU A 118 -4.29 20.11 41.37
CA LEU A 118 -4.81 18.74 41.26
C LEU A 118 -5.03 18.09 42.63
N LYS A 119 -4.19 18.46 43.62
CA LYS A 119 -4.31 18.07 45.04
C LYS A 119 -4.87 19.20 45.89
#